data_AF-A2FSE8-F1
#
_entry.id   AF-A2FSE8-F1
#
_cell.length_a   1.000
_cell.length_b   1.000
_cell.length_c   1.000
_cell.angle_alpha   90.00
_cell.angle_beta   90.00
_cell.angle_gamma   90.00
#
_symmetry.space_group_name_H-M   'P 1'
#
loop_
_entity.id
_entity.type
_entity.pdbx_description
1 polymer ?
#
loop_
_entity_poly.entity_id
_entity_poly.type
_entity_poly.pdbx_seq_one_letter_code
_entity_poly.pdbx_strand_id
1 'polypeptide(L)'
;MTQRNPFGLSKEHYDKAKSEYEEHLKRNDPLISKETGVKKTKLTDNKVEEDFKNESDDLRKFLEDKNYILESPKLGFSNRDIDEMREIAKSLKDETTSINLIVEKIRLDN
;
A
#
# COMPACT_ATOMS: atom_id res chain seq x y z
N MET A 1 5.09 -7.55 21.49
CA MET A 1 4.78 -7.64 20.05
C MET A 1 5.35 -6.40 19.40
N THR A 2 6.32 -6.53 18.50
CA THR A 2 6.93 -5.39 17.81
C THR A 2 5.93 -4.90 16.77
N GLN A 3 5.32 -3.76 17.03
CA GLN A 3 4.36 -3.11 16.15
C GLN A 3 5.03 -2.93 14.78
N ARG A 4 4.46 -3.51 13.71
CA ARG A 4 4.98 -3.32 12.35
C ARG A 4 4.91 -1.83 12.05
N ASN A 5 6.06 -1.24 11.79
CA ASN A 5 6.21 0.15 11.37
C ASN A 5 6.61 0.14 9.89
N PRO A 6 5.64 -0.03 8.98
CA PRO A 6 5.92 -0.18 7.56
C PRO A 6 6.55 1.08 6.95
N PHE A 7 6.31 2.24 7.57
CA PHE A 7 6.79 3.54 7.11
C PHE A 7 8.17 3.92 7.63
N GLY A 8 8.84 3.05 8.41
CA GLY A 8 10.19 3.32 8.93
C GLY A 8 10.29 4.50 9.92
N LEU A 9 9.16 4.94 10.50
CA LEU A 9 9.09 6.05 11.45
C LEU A 9 9.87 5.76 12.75
N SER A 10 10.38 6.78 13.44
CA SER A 10 10.81 6.55 14.83
C SER A 10 9.59 6.20 15.69
N LYS A 11 9.79 5.51 16.82
CA LYS A 11 8.68 5.16 17.73
C LYS A 11 7.87 6.39 18.15
N GLU A 12 8.56 7.49 18.46
CA GLU A 12 7.94 8.77 18.82
C GLU A 12 7.10 9.35 17.66
N HIS A 13 7.63 9.32 16.43
CA HIS A 13 6.89 9.78 15.26
C HIS A 13 5.72 8.87 14.93
N TYR A 14 5.85 7.56 15.12
CA TYR A 14 4.78 6.60 14.92
C TYR A 14 3.61 6.84 15.88
N ASP A 15 3.90 6.94 17.19
CA ASP A 15 2.88 7.16 18.22
C ASP A 15 2.18 8.51 18.01
N LYS A 16 2.94 9.55 17.64
CA LYS A 16 2.41 10.87 17.31
C LYS A 16 1.55 10.83 16.04
N ALA A 17 2.02 10.21 14.97
CA ALA A 17 1.30 10.10 13.71
C ALA A 17 -0.02 9.34 13.88
N LYS A 18 -0.01 8.25 14.66
CA LYS A 18 -1.22 7.49 14.99
C LYS A 18 -2.26 8.36 15.70
N SER A 19 -1.83 9.12 16.72
CA SER A 19 -2.73 10.00 17.46
C SER A 19 -3.28 11.15 16.60
N GLU A 20 -2.44 11.77 15.75
CA GLU A 20 -2.92 12.79 14.83
C GLU A 20 -3.85 12.22 13.75
N TYR A 21 -3.62 10.99 13.29
CA TYR A 21 -4.46 10.31 12.31
C TYR A 21 -5.82 9.93 12.88
N GLU A 22 -5.89 9.47 14.13
CA GLU A 22 -7.15 9.24 14.86
C GLU A 22 -8.00 10.53 14.90
N GLU A 23 -7.38 11.66 15.23
CA GLU A 23 -8.07 12.96 15.24
C GLU A 23 -8.47 13.42 13.85
N HIS A 24 -7.66 13.13 12.83
CA HIS A 24 -7.99 13.39 11.44
C HIS A 24 -9.24 12.61 11.00
N LEU A 25 -9.29 11.30 11.28
CA LEU A 25 -10.43 10.46 10.94
C LEU A 25 -11.71 10.89 11.66
N LYS A 26 -11.63 11.20 12.96
CA LYS A 26 -12.78 11.70 13.75
C LYS A 26 -13.42 12.96 13.18
N ARG A 27 -12.67 13.78 12.45
CA ARG A 27 -13.11 15.07 11.91
C ARG A 27 -13.48 14.99 10.43
N ASN A 28 -12.73 14.21 9.65
CA ASN A 28 -12.79 14.25 8.19
C ASN A 28 -13.42 13.00 7.56
N ASP A 29 -13.40 11.84 8.22
CA ASP A 29 -14.01 10.63 7.68
C ASP A 29 -15.55 10.76 7.74
N PRO A 30 -16.28 10.69 6.60
CA PRO A 30 -17.73 10.89 6.57
C PRO A 30 -18.54 9.85 7.37
N LEU A 31 -17.98 8.66 7.59
CA LEU A 31 -18.60 7.57 8.35
C LEU A 31 -18.35 7.73 9.85
N ILE A 32 -17.21 8.30 10.23
CA ILE A 32 -16.83 8.49 11.65
C ILE A 32 -17.32 9.85 12.18
N SER A 33 -17.23 10.91 11.38
CA SER A 33 -17.56 12.29 11.77
C SER A 33 -19.01 12.46 12.22
N LYS A 34 -19.93 11.69 11.64
CA LYS A 34 -21.37 11.70 11.95
C LYS A 34 -21.75 10.93 13.20
N GLU A 35 -20.84 10.11 13.72
CA GLU A 35 -21.07 9.28 14.89
C GLU A 35 -20.64 10.01 16.17
N THR A 36 -21.16 9.59 17.32
CA THR A 36 -20.82 10.18 18.63
C THR A 36 -20.55 9.11 19.68
N GLY A 37 -19.85 9.51 20.76
CA GLY A 37 -19.57 8.64 21.90
C GLY A 37 -18.75 7.39 21.56
N VAL A 38 -19.04 6.28 22.24
CA VAL A 38 -18.29 5.01 22.15
C VAL A 38 -18.24 4.45 20.72
N LYS A 39 -19.31 4.63 19.94
CA LYS A 39 -19.37 4.16 18.55
C LYS A 39 -18.37 4.88 17.65
N LYS A 40 -18.21 6.20 17.84
CA LYS A 40 -17.21 7.00 17.14
C LYS A 40 -15.79 6.50 17.42
N THR A 41 -15.48 6.29 18.71
CA THR A 41 -14.16 5.80 19.14
C THR A 41 -13.86 4.44 18.51
N LYS A 42 -14.78 3.47 18.63
CA LYS A 42 -14.58 2.13 18.09
C LYS A 42 -14.39 2.10 16.57
N LEU A 43 -15.13 2.92 15.83
CA LEU A 43 -14.95 3.03 14.38
C LEU A 43 -13.60 3.65 14.02
N THR A 44 -13.16 4.66 14.78
CA THR A 44 -11.85 5.27 14.60
C THR A 44 -10.74 4.26 14.84
N ASP A 45 -10.77 3.55 15.98
CA ASP A 45 -9.72 2.60 16.36
C ASP A 45 -9.60 1.47 15.32
N ASN A 46 -10.73 0.92 14.87
CA ASN A 46 -10.75 -0.12 13.84
C ASN A 46 -10.16 0.38 12.51
N LYS A 47 -10.58 1.59 12.08
CA LYS A 47 -10.13 2.23 10.84
C LYS A 47 -8.62 2.46 10.88
N VAL A 48 -8.11 3.00 11.98
CA VAL A 48 -6.67 3.24 12.19
C VAL A 48 -5.88 1.93 12.16
N GLU A 49 -6.33 0.89 12.86
CA GLU A 49 -5.65 -0.41 12.82
C GLU A 49 -5.62 -0.99 11.41
N GLU A 50 -6.73 -0.90 10.68
CA GLU A 50 -6.83 -1.40 9.30
C GLU A 50 -5.91 -0.62 8.37
N ASP A 51 -5.95 0.71 8.42
CA ASP A 51 -5.15 1.60 7.58
C ASP A 51 -3.66 1.43 7.83
N PHE A 52 -3.22 1.33 9.10
CA PHE A 52 -1.81 1.08 9.44
C PHE A 52 -1.36 -0.33 9.12
N LYS A 53 -2.25 -1.33 9.17
CA LYS A 53 -1.93 -2.72 8.83
C LYS A 53 -1.80 -2.92 7.33
N ASN A 54 -2.65 -2.27 6.55
CA ASN A 54 -2.74 -2.42 5.09
C ASN A 54 -1.96 -1.35 4.33
N GLU A 55 -1.38 -0.35 5.03
CA GLU A 55 -0.69 0.78 4.40
C GLU A 55 -1.59 1.53 3.40
N SER A 56 -2.79 1.91 3.85
CA SER A 56 -3.78 2.52 2.96
C SER A 56 -3.30 3.83 2.35
N ASP A 57 -3.79 4.14 1.14
CA ASP A 57 -3.43 5.37 0.42
C ASP A 57 -3.80 6.63 1.22
N ASP A 58 -4.92 6.60 1.95
CA ASP A 58 -5.35 7.70 2.82
C ASP A 58 -4.37 7.94 3.97
N LEU A 59 -3.88 6.86 4.60
CA LEU A 59 -2.86 6.96 5.63
C LEU A 59 -1.54 7.47 5.06
N ARG A 60 -1.10 6.94 3.92
CA ARG A 60 0.14 7.39 3.27
C ARG A 60 0.08 8.88 2.95
N LYS A 61 -1.01 9.33 2.33
CA LYS A 61 -1.22 10.73 1.98
C LYS A 61 -1.23 11.61 3.23
N PHE A 62 -1.89 11.19 4.30
CA PHE A 62 -1.86 11.92 5.57
C PHE A 62 -0.43 12.06 6.13
N LEU A 63 0.36 10.98 6.08
CA LEU A 63 1.74 10.98 6.56
C LEU A 63 2.63 11.88 5.68
N GLU A 64 2.41 11.92 4.37
CA GLU A 64 3.10 12.83 3.42
C GLU A 64 2.72 14.29 3.69
N ASP A 65 1.42 14.61 3.79
CA ASP A 65 0.91 15.96 4.07
C ASP A 65 1.44 16.53 5.39
N LYS A 66 1.68 15.65 6.36
CA LYS A 66 2.22 15.99 7.69
C LYS A 66 3.75 15.92 7.78
N ASN A 67 4.44 15.60 6.68
CA ASN A 67 5.89 15.41 6.61
C ASN A 67 6.44 14.34 7.57
N TYR A 68 5.64 13.33 7.93
CA TYR A 68 6.13 12.15 8.65
C TYR A 68 6.97 11.26 7.76
N ILE A 69 6.57 11.15 6.49
CA ILE A 69 7.32 10.50 5.43
C ILE A 69 7.56 11.51 4.32
N LEU A 70 8.64 11.34 3.58
CA LEU A 70 8.84 12.10 2.35
C LEU A 70 7.77 11.66 1.35
N GLU A 71 7.23 12.61 0.59
CA GLU A 71 6.44 12.29 -0.60
C GLU A 71 7.23 11.25 -1.38
N SER A 72 6.60 10.09 -1.54
CA SER A 72 7.22 9.06 -2.36
C SER A 72 7.37 9.66 -3.75
N PRO A 73 8.54 9.58 -4.38
CA PRO A 73 8.70 10.11 -5.72
C PRO A 73 7.59 9.49 -6.55
N LYS A 74 6.68 10.32 -7.06
CA LYS A 74 5.65 9.87 -8.00
C LYS A 74 6.45 9.29 -9.14
N LEU A 75 6.54 7.95 -9.20
CA LEU A 75 7.03 7.27 -10.36
C LEU A 75 6.00 7.59 -11.43
N GLY A 76 6.27 8.65 -12.18
CA GLY A 76 5.41 9.16 -13.24
C GLY A 76 5.48 8.21 -14.42
N PHE A 77 4.98 6.98 -14.23
CA PHE A 77 4.75 6.07 -15.32
C PHE A 77 3.55 6.60 -16.09
N SER A 78 3.80 7.03 -17.32
CA SER A 78 2.74 7.32 -18.27
C SER A 78 2.01 6.02 -18.63
N ASN A 79 0.77 6.14 -19.13
CA ASN A 79 0.05 4.98 -19.65
C ASN A 79 0.85 4.24 -20.74
N ARG A 80 1.68 4.98 -21.48
CA ARG A 80 2.61 4.42 -22.47
C ARG A 80 3.68 3.53 -21.83
N ASP A 81 4.25 3.94 -20.69
CA ASP A 81 5.24 3.13 -19.97
C ASP A 81 4.61 1.83 -19.44
N ILE A 82 3.35 1.91 -18.98
CA ILE A 82 2.59 0.74 -18.52
C ILE A 82 2.29 -0.22 -19.69
N ASP A 83 1.91 0.31 -20.85
CA ASP A 83 1.66 -0.48 -22.04
C ASP A 83 2.94 -1.15 -22.58
N GLU A 84 4.06 -0.44 -22.55
CA GLU A 84 5.37 -1.00 -22.93
C GLU A 84 5.80 -2.12 -21.97
N MET A 85 5.63 -1.94 -20.66
CA MET A 85 5.87 -3.00 -19.68
C MET A 85 4.96 -4.22 -19.89
N ARG A 86 3.70 -4.02 -20.31
CA ARG A 86 2.78 -5.12 -20.63
C ARG A 86 3.24 -5.93 -21.85
N GLU A 87 3.71 -5.26 -22.90
CA GLU A 87 4.22 -5.96 -24.08
C GLU A 87 5.51 -6.72 -23.77
N ILE A 88 6.41 -6.15 -22.96
CA ILE A 88 7.61 -6.85 -22.47
C ILE A 88 7.21 -8.10 -21.67
N ALA A 89 6.23 -7.98 -20.77
CA ALA A 89 5.76 -9.11 -19.97
C ALA A 89 5.14 -10.23 -20.82
N LYS A 90 4.42 -9.88 -21.90
CA LYS A 90 3.90 -10.87 -22.87
C LYS A 90 5.04 -11.58 -23.60
N SER A 91 6.02 -10.83 -24.11
CA SER A 91 7.17 -11.40 -24.83
C SER A 91 7.94 -12.38 -23.95
N LEU A 92 8.24 -12.01 -22.70
CA LEU A 92 8.93 -12.88 -21.76
C LEU A 92 8.15 -14.16 -21.44
N LYS A 93 6.82 -14.07 -21.35
CA LYS A 93 5.95 -15.24 -21.16
C LYS A 93 6.05 -16.20 -22.35
N ASP A 94 5.97 -15.68 -23.57
CA ASP A 94 6.00 -16.48 -24.79
C ASP A 94 7.37 -17.16 -24.99
N GLU A 95 8.46 -16.45 -24.69
CA GLU A 95 9.82 -17.02 -24.68
C GLU A 95 9.94 -18.14 -23.64
N THR A 96 9.43 -17.94 -22.42
CA THR A 96 9.47 -18.95 -21.36
C THR A 96 8.66 -20.19 -21.74
N THR A 97 7.49 -20.02 -22.35
CA THR A 97 6.68 -21.13 -22.87
C THR A 97 7.43 -21.90 -23.95
N SER A 98 8.11 -21.20 -24.86
CA SER A 98 8.89 -21.82 -25.94
C SER A 98 10.05 -22.65 -25.38
N ILE A 99 10.77 -22.13 -24.38
CA ILE A 99 11.84 -22.86 -23.69
C ILE A 99 11.29 -24.12 -23.00
N ASN A 100 10.16 -24.01 -22.31
CA ASN A 100 9.55 -25.17 -21.63
C ASN A 100 9.17 -26.27 -22.62
N LEU A 101 8.61 -25.92 -23.78
CA LEU A 101 8.27 -26.88 -24.83
C LEU A 101 9.51 -27.59 -25.40
N ILE A 102 10.63 -26.87 -25.53
CA ILE A 102 11.91 -27.46 -25.97
C ILE A 102 12.45 -28.43 -24.92
N VAL A 103 12.41 -28.06 -23.64
CA VAL A 103 12.85 -28.92 -22.53
C VAL A 103 12.00 -30.17 -22.42
N GLU A 104 10.67 -30.07 -22.57
CA GLU A 104 9.77 -31.23 -22.57
C GLU A 104 10.08 -32.19 -23.73
N LYS A 105 10.34 -31.68 -24.94
CA LYS A 105 10.74 -32.53 -26.06
C LYS A 105 12.05 -33.28 -25.80
N ILE A 106 13.09 -32.60 -25.31
CA ILE A 106 14.37 -33.24 -24.97
C ILE A 106 14.19 -34.33 -23.90
N ARG A 107 13.29 -34.12 -22.93
CA ARG A 107 13.00 -35.13 -21.89
C ARG A 107 12.23 -36.33 -22.40
N LEU A 108 11.44 -36.19 -23.47
CA LEU A 108 10.71 -37.30 -24.09
C LEU A 108 11.60 -38.10 -25.06
N ASP A 109 12.63 -37.46 -25.62
CA ASP A 109 13.58 -38.08 -26.56
C ASP A 109 14.75 -38.81 -25.87
N ASN A 110 14.90 -38.71 -24.54
CA ASN A 110 15.86 -39.45 -23.71
C ASN A 110 15.15 -40.50 -22.84
#